data_AF-A0A961KGJ6-F1
#
_entry.id   AF-A0A961KGJ6-F1
#
_cell.length_a   1.000
_cell.length_b   1.000
_cell.length_c   1.000
_cell.angle_alpha   90.00
_cell.angle_beta   90.00
_cell.angle_gamma   90.00
#
_symmetry.space_group_name_H-M   'P 1'
#
loop_
_entity.id
_entity.type
_entity.pdbx_description
1 polymer ?
#
loop_
_entity_poly.entity_id
_entity_poly.type
_entity_poly.pdbx_seq_one_letter_code
_entity_poly.pdbx_strand_id
1 'polypeptide(L)'
;MLALHGCLWELDQDLARLASDDARLVATASAYAEQLMEKVALRAQAAPHLAGFVNAAWRIEADDLTLRGFTPASRARSTTLSMTFKKPGEVVGNHIAKYQAMRLAKMLMAYDFDRRLNPFAELGGFIFTFMGDGQPGTGKTTLIQMMAGMINDYCQVAGYPFRYQNLSTDNIDSYQGKSGQNAKAFIDAIIDPAVIGFGTIDDIDTLAGKRGDRQSSSGQLEITAVLMESFAGAKTVVRGNCTFGMFSNYPENVDDALRQRAGARFLVDGPQTREDYIDILALLMGKNHAIPLGDHELYVAQEIRRAVSASFESHNRPHEAGLLQVFDRVHDRVGKLDTIAKLGTYLKAIQQADSRFTGRAIKNITDAIKVRAMDFELPDEWMENPDLFLFRDYETKKAMIGELRVPITVEMVIQEINRYADSEFRYADKSDEAAIADMVRDLGRTEEARRRYLEGKDQ
;
A
#
# COMPACT_ATOMS: atom_id res chain seq x y z
N MET A 1 -19.31 17.45 38.01
CA MET A 1 -20.24 18.61 37.93
C MET A 1 -19.52 19.88 37.47
N LEU A 2 -18.44 20.34 38.11
CA LEU A 2 -17.75 21.60 37.73
C LEU A 2 -17.23 21.62 36.28
N ALA A 3 -16.60 20.52 35.83
CA ALA A 3 -16.08 20.43 34.46
C ALA A 3 -17.18 20.56 33.40
N LEU A 4 -18.33 19.90 33.62
CA LEU A 4 -19.48 19.98 32.72
C LEU A 4 -20.05 21.40 32.67
N HIS A 5 -20.17 22.07 33.82
CA HIS A 5 -20.63 23.46 33.87
C HIS A 5 -19.66 24.41 33.15
N GLY A 6 -18.36 24.19 33.30
CA GLY A 6 -17.35 24.96 32.57
C GLY A 6 -17.45 24.76 31.04
N CYS A 7 -17.69 23.52 30.60
CA CYS A 7 -17.84 23.23 29.17
C CYS A 7 -19.11 23.88 28.59
N LEU A 8 -20.23 23.78 29.31
CA LEU A 8 -21.48 24.41 28.87
C LEU A 8 -21.35 25.94 28.84
N TRP A 9 -20.67 26.53 29.82
CA TRP A 9 -20.43 27.97 29.85
C TRP A 9 -19.56 28.43 28.68
N GLU A 10 -18.46 27.73 28.36
CA GLU A 10 -17.58 28.06 27.23
C GLU A 10 -18.33 27.94 25.90
N LEU A 11 -19.12 26.88 25.72
CA LEU A 11 -19.98 26.70 24.55
C LEU A 11 -20.98 27.86 24.41
N ASP A 12 -21.67 28.24 25.49
CA ASP A 12 -22.62 29.37 25.46
C ASP A 12 -21.94 30.68 25.03
N GLN A 13 -20.71 30.94 25.51
CA GLN A 13 -19.96 32.12 25.09
C GLN A 13 -19.57 32.08 23.61
N ASP A 14 -19.11 30.92 23.13
CA ASP A 14 -18.70 30.75 21.73
C ASP A 14 -19.89 30.87 20.78
N LEU A 15 -21.03 30.26 21.13
CA LEU A 15 -22.27 30.40 20.36
C LEU A 15 -22.73 31.86 20.33
N ALA A 16 -22.77 32.54 21.49
CA ALA A 16 -23.18 33.95 21.55
C ALA A 16 -22.29 34.89 20.71
N ARG A 17 -21.00 34.55 20.57
CA ARG A 17 -20.03 35.38 19.86
C ARG A 17 -19.91 35.07 18.37
N LEU A 18 -20.06 33.81 17.97
CA LEU A 18 -19.68 33.32 16.64
C LEU A 18 -20.87 32.81 15.81
N ALA A 19 -21.98 32.42 16.43
CA ALA A 19 -23.14 31.87 15.74
C ALA A 19 -24.08 32.97 15.21
N SER A 20 -23.64 33.67 14.16
CA SER A 20 -24.45 34.73 13.52
C SER A 20 -25.57 34.21 12.60
N ASP A 21 -25.52 32.92 12.24
CA ASP A 21 -26.50 32.22 11.40
C ASP A 21 -26.46 30.71 11.68
N ASP A 22 -27.42 29.96 11.14
CA ASP A 22 -27.56 28.52 11.38
C ASP A 22 -26.33 27.71 10.93
N ALA A 23 -25.68 28.11 9.84
CA ALA A 23 -24.49 27.41 9.35
C ALA A 23 -23.30 27.61 10.30
N ARG A 24 -23.12 28.84 10.80
CA ARG A 24 -22.11 29.18 11.80
C ARG A 24 -22.41 28.61 13.17
N LEU A 25 -23.68 28.48 13.55
CA LEU A 25 -24.11 27.80 14.78
C LEU A 25 -23.60 26.35 14.77
N VAL A 26 -23.89 25.62 13.70
CA VAL A 26 -23.46 24.22 13.54
C VAL A 26 -21.94 24.12 13.49
N ALA A 27 -21.26 24.99 12.75
CA ALA A 27 -19.81 25.00 12.66
C ALA A 27 -19.14 25.30 14.02
N THR A 28 -19.65 26.27 14.77
CA THR A 28 -19.13 26.67 16.08
C THR A 28 -19.33 25.57 17.11
N ALA A 29 -20.53 24.98 17.18
CA ALA A 29 -20.82 23.88 18.09
C ALA A 29 -19.96 22.64 17.78
N SER A 30 -19.77 22.32 16.50
CA SER A 30 -18.95 21.17 16.07
C SER A 30 -17.47 21.39 16.40
N ALA A 31 -16.93 22.56 16.07
CA ALA A 31 -15.53 22.91 16.38
C ALA A 31 -15.26 22.93 17.90
N TYR A 32 -16.22 23.43 18.69
CA TYR A 32 -16.15 23.38 20.15
C TYR A 32 -16.09 21.93 20.65
N ALA A 33 -16.99 21.08 20.16
CA ALA A 33 -17.04 19.68 20.54
C ALA A 33 -15.75 18.92 20.16
N GLU A 34 -15.18 19.17 18.98
CA GLU A 34 -13.90 18.60 18.54
C GLU A 34 -12.75 19.00 19.47
N GLN A 35 -12.62 20.30 19.79
CA GLN A 35 -11.59 20.77 20.71
C GLN A 35 -11.77 20.21 22.12
N LEU A 36 -13.02 20.11 22.59
CA LEU A 36 -13.32 19.53 23.89
C LEU A 36 -12.93 18.04 23.92
N MET A 37 -13.25 17.28 22.87
CA MET A 37 -12.85 15.87 22.75
C MET A 37 -11.33 15.72 22.78
N GLU A 38 -10.58 16.55 22.05
CA GLU A 38 -9.11 16.53 22.06
C GLU A 38 -8.54 16.82 23.46
N LYS A 39 -9.03 17.88 24.13
CA LYS A 39 -8.63 18.24 25.50
C LYS A 39 -8.90 17.11 26.48
N VAL A 40 -10.05 16.44 26.36
CA VAL A 40 -10.44 15.32 27.22
C VAL A 40 -9.56 14.09 26.94
N ALA A 41 -9.30 13.76 25.68
CA ALA A 41 -8.44 12.65 25.29
C ALA A 41 -6.99 12.85 25.79
N LEU A 42 -6.43 14.06 25.66
CA LEU A 42 -5.11 14.40 26.21
C LEU A 42 -5.07 14.24 27.73
N ARG A 43 -6.11 14.70 28.43
CA ARG A 43 -6.19 14.56 29.90
C ARG A 43 -6.32 13.10 30.33
N ALA A 44 -7.00 12.27 29.54
CA ALA A 44 -7.16 10.85 29.81
C ALA A 44 -5.83 10.08 29.74
N GLN A 45 -4.86 10.51 28.92
CA GLN A 45 -3.55 9.84 28.80
C GLN A 45 -2.76 9.84 30.12
N ALA A 46 -2.92 10.88 30.95
CA ALA A 46 -2.17 11.04 32.19
C ALA A 46 -2.96 10.60 33.45
N ALA A 47 -4.23 10.20 33.29
CA ALA A 47 -5.12 9.91 34.40
C ALA A 47 -5.15 8.40 34.74
N PRO A 48 -4.90 8.01 36.01
CA PRO A 48 -4.96 6.61 36.42
C PRO A 48 -6.41 6.07 36.42
N HIS A 49 -6.55 4.74 36.40
CA HIS A 49 -7.82 4.01 36.50
C HIS A 49 -8.82 4.16 35.33
N LEU A 50 -8.41 4.73 34.19
CA LEU A 50 -9.27 4.84 33.01
C LEU A 50 -9.21 3.63 32.07
N ALA A 51 -8.37 2.63 32.33
CA ALA A 51 -8.16 1.48 31.44
C ALA A 51 -9.46 0.70 31.13
N GLY A 52 -10.34 0.53 32.12
CA GLY A 52 -11.64 -0.12 31.92
C GLY A 52 -12.55 0.66 30.99
N PHE A 53 -12.43 2.00 30.96
CA PHE A 53 -13.22 2.84 30.07
C PHE A 53 -12.58 2.94 28.67
N VAL A 54 -11.26 3.10 28.60
CA VAL A 54 -10.51 3.23 27.33
C VAL A 54 -10.54 1.95 26.49
N ASN A 55 -10.57 0.78 27.14
CA ASN A 55 -10.51 -0.51 26.45
C ASN A 55 -11.88 -1.12 26.15
N ALA A 56 -12.96 -0.53 26.66
CA ALA A 56 -14.32 -1.00 26.41
C ALA A 56 -14.97 -0.27 25.23
N ALA A 57 -15.87 -0.98 24.55
CA ALA A 57 -16.76 -0.42 23.54
C ALA A 57 -18.20 -0.59 24.02
N TRP A 58 -18.95 0.50 24.12
CA TRP A 58 -20.38 0.47 24.44
C TRP A 58 -21.18 0.88 23.22
N ARG A 59 -22.18 0.07 22.90
CA ARG A 59 -23.17 0.40 21.88
C ARG A 59 -24.43 0.88 22.57
N ILE A 60 -24.85 2.10 22.25
CA ILE A 60 -26.13 2.65 22.68
C ILE A 60 -27.14 2.29 21.60
N GLU A 61 -27.98 1.30 21.89
CA GLU A 61 -28.93 0.69 20.95
C GLU A 61 -29.93 1.70 20.38
N ALA A 62 -30.37 2.67 21.20
CA ALA A 62 -31.36 3.67 20.81
C ALA A 62 -30.90 4.58 19.65
N ASP A 63 -29.60 4.85 19.54
CA ASP A 63 -29.04 5.83 18.59
C ASP A 63 -28.02 5.23 17.62
N ASP A 64 -27.80 3.91 17.70
CA ASP A 64 -26.69 3.17 17.08
C ASP A 64 -25.32 3.84 17.32
N LEU A 65 -25.18 4.49 18.47
CA LEU A 65 -24.00 5.25 18.85
C LEU A 65 -23.02 4.32 19.55
N THR A 66 -21.84 4.13 18.96
CA THR A 66 -20.75 3.37 19.59
C THR A 66 -19.78 4.31 20.27
N LEU A 67 -19.64 4.18 21.59
CA LEU A 67 -18.66 4.88 22.41
C LEU A 67 -17.44 3.98 22.63
N ARG A 68 -16.25 4.47 22.32
CA ARG A 68 -14.97 3.74 22.48
C ARG A 68 -13.98 4.62 23.24
N GLY A 69 -13.94 4.48 24.57
CA GLY A 69 -13.12 5.34 25.41
C GLY A 69 -13.36 6.84 25.15
N PHE A 70 -12.28 7.58 24.92
CA PHE A 70 -12.30 9.02 24.57
C PHE A 70 -12.07 9.29 23.08
N THR A 71 -12.16 8.26 22.23
CA THR A 71 -12.08 8.44 20.79
C THR A 71 -13.36 9.15 20.33
N PRO A 72 -13.26 10.17 19.45
CA PRO A 72 -14.43 10.83 18.88
C PRO A 72 -15.40 9.79 18.32
N ALA A 73 -16.66 9.87 18.74
CA ALA A 73 -17.70 9.06 18.13
C ALA A 73 -17.86 9.55 16.69
N SER A 74 -17.26 8.85 15.74
CA SER A 74 -17.45 9.16 14.34
C SER A 74 -18.87 8.76 13.95
N ARG A 75 -19.83 9.66 14.17
CA ARG A 75 -20.94 9.83 13.23
C ARG A 75 -20.46 10.71 12.07
N ALA A 76 -19.22 10.49 11.61
CA ALA A 76 -19.02 10.64 10.19
C ALA A 76 -20.13 9.77 9.60
N ARG A 77 -21.07 10.37 8.86
CA ARG A 77 -21.76 9.60 7.83
C ARG A 77 -20.64 8.78 7.24
N SER A 78 -20.68 7.45 7.41
CA SER A 78 -19.95 6.57 6.52
C SER A 78 -20.24 7.18 5.16
N THR A 79 -19.27 7.88 4.58
CA THR A 79 -19.41 8.41 3.24
C THR A 79 -19.63 7.13 2.47
N THR A 80 -20.90 6.87 2.16
CA THR A 80 -21.34 5.59 1.62
C THR A 80 -20.39 5.34 0.49
N LEU A 81 -19.65 4.24 0.58
CA LEU A 81 -18.48 4.02 -0.23
C LEU A 81 -18.89 4.19 -1.70
N SER A 82 -18.62 5.35 -2.29
CA SER A 82 -19.18 5.75 -3.59
C SER A 82 -18.28 5.25 -4.72
N MET A 83 -17.71 4.07 -4.52
CA MET A 83 -16.79 3.43 -5.44
C MET A 83 -17.51 2.23 -6.05
N THR A 84 -17.51 2.15 -7.38
CA THR A 84 -17.97 0.95 -8.08
C THR A 84 -16.96 -0.16 -7.85
N PHE A 85 -17.36 -1.21 -7.13
CA PHE A 85 -16.53 -2.39 -6.94
C PHE A 85 -16.38 -3.19 -8.22
N LYS A 86 -15.26 -3.90 -8.33
CA LYS A 86 -14.94 -4.77 -9.45
C LYS A 86 -14.65 -6.18 -8.96
N LYS A 87 -15.05 -7.20 -9.71
CA LYS A 87 -14.67 -8.58 -9.44
C LYS A 87 -13.29 -8.89 -10.02
N PRO A 88 -12.58 -9.92 -9.51
CA PRO A 88 -11.29 -10.32 -10.07
C PRO A 88 -11.28 -10.58 -11.58
N GLY A 89 -12.38 -11.13 -12.13
CA GLY A 89 -12.53 -11.35 -13.57
C GLY A 89 -12.69 -10.07 -14.40
N GLU A 90 -13.11 -8.95 -13.79
CA GLU A 90 -13.24 -7.65 -14.47
C GLU A 90 -11.91 -6.88 -14.54
N VAL A 91 -10.86 -7.37 -13.86
CA VAL A 91 -9.50 -6.84 -14.00
C VAL A 91 -8.78 -7.73 -15.02
N VAL A 92 -8.70 -7.26 -16.26
CA VAL A 92 -8.06 -8.03 -17.36
C VAL A 92 -6.53 -7.87 -17.31
N GLY A 93 -5.79 -8.94 -17.62
CA GLY A 93 -4.34 -9.01 -17.45
C GLY A 93 -3.92 -8.95 -15.98
N ASN A 94 -2.77 -8.34 -15.70
CA ASN A 94 -2.27 -8.05 -14.35
C ASN A 94 -2.25 -9.26 -13.39
N HIS A 95 -2.03 -10.47 -13.88
CA HIS A 95 -2.22 -11.72 -13.12
C HIS A 95 -1.50 -11.74 -11.76
N ILE A 96 -0.25 -11.27 -11.73
CA ILE A 96 0.57 -11.22 -10.52
C ILE A 96 0.01 -10.21 -9.52
N ALA A 97 -0.31 -8.98 -9.96
CA ALA A 97 -0.87 -7.96 -9.10
C ALA A 97 -2.25 -8.35 -8.55
N LYS A 98 -3.10 -8.99 -9.38
CA LYS A 98 -4.40 -9.55 -8.93
C LYS A 98 -4.20 -10.58 -7.83
N TYR A 99 -3.33 -11.55 -8.06
CA TYR A 99 -3.03 -12.60 -7.09
C TYR A 99 -2.54 -12.03 -5.76
N GLN A 100 -1.60 -11.09 -5.80
CA GLN A 100 -1.07 -10.43 -4.60
C GLN A 100 -2.14 -9.62 -3.87
N ALA A 101 -3.00 -8.89 -4.59
CA ALA A 101 -4.12 -8.13 -4.02
C ALA A 101 -5.17 -9.04 -3.38
N MET A 102 -5.55 -10.13 -4.05
CA MET A 102 -6.49 -11.14 -3.51
C MET A 102 -5.95 -11.77 -2.22
N ARG A 103 -4.67 -12.14 -2.21
CA ARG A 103 -4.01 -12.71 -1.04
C ARG A 103 -3.97 -11.71 0.12
N LEU A 104 -3.61 -10.47 -0.15
CA LEU A 104 -3.56 -9.41 0.86
C LEU A 104 -4.96 -9.11 1.45
N ALA A 105 -6.01 -9.10 0.62
CA ALA A 105 -7.39 -8.95 1.07
C ALA A 105 -7.77 -10.07 2.07
N LYS A 106 -7.42 -11.32 1.78
CA LYS A 106 -7.65 -12.46 2.69
C LYS A 106 -6.79 -12.38 3.96
N MET A 107 -5.53 -11.93 3.86
CA MET A 107 -4.63 -11.76 5.02
C MET A 107 -5.14 -10.75 6.05
N LEU A 108 -5.76 -9.66 5.60
CA LEU A 108 -6.37 -8.65 6.48
C LEU A 108 -7.45 -9.25 7.39
N MET A 109 -8.25 -10.17 6.85
CA MET A 109 -9.36 -10.80 7.56
C MET A 109 -8.92 -11.69 8.73
N ALA A 110 -7.65 -12.10 8.78
CA ALA A 110 -7.11 -12.88 9.90
C ALA A 110 -6.93 -12.06 11.19
N TYR A 111 -7.09 -10.73 11.13
CA TYR A 111 -6.96 -9.84 12.28
C TYR A 111 -7.89 -10.23 13.44
N ASP A 112 -7.35 -10.21 14.65
CA ASP A 112 -8.08 -10.46 15.88
C ASP A 112 -8.34 -9.13 16.59
N PHE A 113 -9.61 -8.73 16.70
CA PHE A 113 -10.02 -7.45 17.28
C PHE A 113 -9.82 -7.39 18.80
N ASP A 114 -9.86 -8.53 19.49
CA ASP A 114 -9.71 -8.59 20.94
C ASP A 114 -8.23 -8.45 21.32
N ARG A 115 -7.35 -9.23 20.67
CA ARG A 115 -5.90 -9.15 20.88
C ARG A 115 -5.25 -7.97 20.17
N ARG A 116 -5.91 -7.40 19.17
CA ARG A 116 -5.41 -6.35 18.27
C ARG A 116 -4.12 -6.75 17.54
N LEU A 117 -4.09 -8.00 17.08
CA LEU A 117 -2.96 -8.61 16.39
C LEU A 117 -3.45 -9.45 15.20
N ASN A 118 -2.64 -9.53 14.15
CA ASN A 118 -2.84 -10.42 13.01
C ASN A 118 -1.77 -11.51 13.04
N PRO A 119 -2.11 -12.81 12.91
CA PRO A 119 -1.11 -13.87 12.83
C PRO A 119 -0.07 -13.69 11.72
N PHE A 120 -0.43 -13.09 10.57
CA PHE A 120 0.51 -12.77 9.50
C PHE A 120 1.53 -11.68 9.89
N ALA A 121 1.17 -10.79 10.81
CA ALA A 121 2.11 -9.79 11.32
C ALA A 121 3.17 -10.44 12.23
N GLU A 122 2.82 -11.52 12.94
CA GLU A 122 3.73 -12.26 13.81
C GLU A 122 4.59 -13.28 13.05
N LEU A 123 3.96 -14.11 12.21
CA LEU A 123 4.63 -15.13 11.40
C LEU A 123 5.52 -14.52 10.30
N GLY A 124 5.32 -13.24 10.00
CA GLY A 124 5.92 -12.53 8.88
C GLY A 124 5.06 -12.64 7.62
N GLY A 125 5.32 -11.77 6.66
CA GLY A 125 4.63 -11.77 5.36
C GLY A 125 3.43 -10.83 5.26
N PHE A 126 2.96 -10.23 6.36
CA PHE A 126 1.94 -9.19 6.27
C PHE A 126 2.48 -7.94 5.56
N ILE A 127 1.78 -7.52 4.51
CA ILE A 127 2.14 -6.37 3.69
C ILE A 127 1.39 -5.16 4.23
N PHE A 128 2.04 -4.34 5.04
CA PHE A 128 1.45 -3.11 5.59
C PHE A 128 1.38 -1.97 4.56
N THR A 129 2.39 -1.89 3.71
CA THR A 129 2.50 -0.91 2.62
C THR A 129 2.89 -1.65 1.36
N PHE A 130 2.27 -1.32 0.23
CA PHE A 130 2.69 -1.79 -1.07
C PHE A 130 2.69 -0.66 -2.09
N MET A 131 3.44 -0.85 -3.16
CA MET A 131 3.54 0.10 -4.25
C MET A 131 3.00 -0.55 -5.54
N GLY A 132 1.99 0.08 -6.14
CA GLY A 132 1.35 -0.34 -7.39
C GLY A 132 1.85 0.52 -8.55
N ASP A 133 2.75 -0.05 -9.35
CA ASP A 133 3.45 0.67 -10.41
C ASP A 133 2.94 0.24 -11.77
N GLY A 134 2.64 1.20 -12.65
CA GLY A 134 2.15 0.92 -13.98
C GLY A 134 1.95 2.19 -14.79
N GLN A 135 2.08 2.08 -16.11
CA GLN A 135 1.82 3.20 -17.02
C GLN A 135 0.38 3.71 -16.87
N PRO A 136 0.08 4.96 -17.29
CA PRO A 136 -1.29 5.44 -17.33
C PRO A 136 -2.21 4.50 -18.12
N GLY A 137 -3.37 4.17 -17.55
CA GLY A 137 -4.39 3.35 -18.22
C GLY A 137 -4.22 1.83 -18.10
N THR A 138 -3.27 1.32 -17.29
CA THR A 138 -3.03 -0.13 -17.14
C THR A 138 -3.95 -0.85 -16.14
N GLY A 139 -4.95 -0.15 -15.58
CA GLY A 139 -5.95 -0.75 -14.69
C GLY A 139 -5.64 -0.67 -13.19
N LYS A 140 -4.75 0.24 -12.76
CA LYS A 140 -4.48 0.50 -11.32
C LYS A 140 -5.74 0.84 -10.53
N THR A 141 -6.56 1.76 -11.04
CA THR A 141 -7.84 2.12 -10.41
C THR A 141 -8.79 0.92 -10.33
N THR A 142 -8.86 0.11 -11.39
CA THR A 142 -9.66 -1.12 -11.41
C THR A 142 -9.16 -2.14 -10.39
N LEU A 143 -7.85 -2.25 -10.19
CA LEU A 143 -7.23 -3.11 -9.16
C LEU A 143 -7.59 -2.63 -7.74
N ILE A 144 -7.58 -1.32 -7.48
CA ILE A 144 -8.05 -0.74 -6.21
C ILE A 144 -9.53 -1.08 -5.99
N GLN A 145 -10.38 -0.86 -7.00
CA GLN A 145 -11.81 -1.16 -6.95
C GLN A 145 -12.06 -2.63 -6.65
N MET A 146 -11.24 -3.52 -7.22
CA MET A 146 -11.29 -4.94 -6.98
C MET A 146 -10.93 -5.29 -5.53
N MET A 147 -9.77 -4.83 -5.07
CA MET A 147 -9.29 -5.12 -3.72
C MET A 147 -10.23 -4.55 -2.65
N ALA A 148 -10.69 -3.31 -2.80
CA ALA A 148 -11.65 -2.70 -1.87
C ALA A 148 -12.99 -3.45 -1.85
N GLY A 149 -13.48 -3.90 -3.01
CA GLY A 149 -14.70 -4.69 -3.12
C GLY A 149 -14.59 -6.03 -2.42
N MET A 150 -13.49 -6.76 -2.64
CA MET A 150 -13.25 -8.04 -1.97
C MET A 150 -13.18 -7.89 -0.44
N ILE A 151 -12.44 -6.89 0.06
CA ILE A 151 -12.33 -6.66 1.51
C ILE A 151 -13.70 -6.29 2.09
N ASN A 152 -14.46 -5.44 1.39
CA ASN A 152 -15.82 -5.09 1.78
C ASN A 152 -16.71 -6.33 1.88
N ASP A 153 -16.71 -7.20 0.86
CA ASP A 153 -17.55 -8.38 0.82
C ASP A 153 -17.19 -9.35 1.96
N TYR A 154 -15.88 -9.59 2.19
CA TYR A 154 -15.43 -10.41 3.33
C TYR A 154 -15.83 -9.81 4.68
N CYS A 155 -15.73 -8.49 4.83
CA CYS A 155 -16.15 -7.80 6.04
C CYS A 155 -17.67 -7.88 6.26
N GLN A 156 -18.48 -7.80 5.20
CA GLN A 156 -19.93 -7.97 5.28
C GLN A 156 -20.31 -9.38 5.74
N VAL A 157 -19.65 -10.41 5.19
CA VAL A 157 -19.88 -11.81 5.60
C VAL A 157 -19.47 -12.05 7.06
N ALA A 158 -18.33 -11.49 7.49
CA ALA A 158 -17.82 -11.64 8.85
C ALA A 158 -18.46 -10.69 9.89
N GLY A 159 -19.26 -9.71 9.46
CA GLY A 159 -19.78 -8.64 10.32
C GLY A 159 -18.70 -7.68 10.85
N TYR A 160 -17.58 -7.56 10.14
CA TYR A 160 -16.47 -6.67 10.54
C TYR A 160 -16.69 -5.25 10.00
N PRO A 161 -16.32 -4.22 10.78
CA PRO A 161 -16.34 -2.85 10.29
C PRO A 161 -15.20 -2.63 9.28
N PHE A 162 -15.55 -2.22 8.06
CA PHE A 162 -14.61 -1.88 6.99
C PHE A 162 -14.51 -0.38 6.79
N ARG A 163 -13.30 0.12 6.58
CA ARG A 163 -13.04 1.52 6.22
C ARG A 163 -12.08 1.59 5.06
N TYR A 164 -12.51 2.25 4.00
CA TYR A 164 -11.66 2.65 2.89
C TYR A 164 -11.65 4.16 2.74
N GLN A 165 -10.47 4.70 2.46
CA GLN A 165 -10.27 6.09 2.11
C GLN A 165 -9.16 6.18 1.06
N ASN A 166 -9.26 7.21 0.21
CA ASN A 166 -8.21 7.56 -0.74
C ASN A 166 -7.64 8.92 -0.36
N LEU A 167 -6.31 9.03 -0.36
CA LEU A 167 -5.58 10.28 -0.31
C LEU A 167 -5.23 10.67 -1.75
N SER A 168 -5.81 11.76 -2.24
CA SER A 168 -5.60 12.28 -3.59
C SER A 168 -5.06 13.71 -3.54
N THR A 169 -4.77 14.27 -4.72
CA THR A 169 -4.33 15.66 -4.87
C THR A 169 -5.34 16.67 -4.31
N ASP A 170 -6.62 16.31 -4.18
CA ASP A 170 -7.65 17.14 -3.53
C ASP A 170 -7.37 17.41 -2.05
N ASN A 171 -6.51 16.60 -1.42
CA ASN A 171 -6.08 16.79 -0.03
C ASN A 171 -4.93 17.78 0.11
N ILE A 172 -4.33 18.22 -1.00
CA ILE A 172 -3.30 19.27 -1.02
C ILE A 172 -4.00 20.62 -0.89
N ASP A 173 -3.69 21.30 0.20
CA ASP A 173 -4.23 22.61 0.54
C ASP A 173 -3.13 23.68 0.43
N SER A 174 -3.51 24.88 0.00
CA SER A 174 -2.64 26.05 -0.09
C SER A 174 -2.36 26.69 1.27
N TYR A 175 -3.17 26.40 2.29
CA TYR A 175 -2.92 26.80 3.67
C TYR A 175 -1.82 25.94 4.30
N GLN A 176 -0.79 26.62 4.81
CA GLN A 176 0.38 25.98 5.45
C GLN A 176 -0.04 25.05 6.59
N GLY A 177 0.52 23.83 6.61
CA GLY A 177 0.23 22.81 7.61
C GLY A 177 -1.06 22.02 7.38
N LYS A 178 -1.98 22.50 6.53
CA LYS A 178 -3.28 21.84 6.32
C LYS A 178 -3.14 20.56 5.51
N SER A 179 -2.26 20.54 4.52
CA SER A 179 -1.91 19.34 3.75
C SER A 179 -1.40 18.21 4.66
N GLY A 180 -0.47 18.53 5.57
CA GLY A 180 0.01 17.57 6.58
C GLY A 180 -1.09 17.09 7.53
N GLN A 181 -1.98 17.98 7.99
CA GLN A 181 -3.12 17.59 8.84
C GLN A 181 -4.08 16.65 8.13
N ASN A 182 -4.39 16.92 6.86
CA ASN A 182 -5.27 16.07 6.04
C ASN A 182 -4.66 14.67 5.87
N ALA A 183 -3.37 14.59 5.55
CA ALA A 183 -2.66 13.32 5.45
C ALA A 183 -2.64 12.57 6.79
N LYS A 184 -2.44 13.27 7.90
CA LYS A 184 -2.46 12.63 9.23
C LYS A 184 -3.84 12.10 9.59
N ALA A 185 -4.90 12.88 9.35
CA ALA A 185 -6.28 12.45 9.57
C ALA A 185 -6.64 11.22 8.74
N PHE A 186 -6.19 11.17 7.49
CA PHE A 186 -6.31 9.99 6.62
C PHE A 186 -5.63 8.75 7.23
N ILE A 187 -4.36 8.89 7.65
CA ILE A 187 -3.62 7.78 8.27
C ILE A 187 -4.34 7.31 9.55
N ASP A 188 -4.67 8.23 10.45
CA ASP A 188 -5.30 7.95 11.75
C ASP A 188 -6.66 7.24 11.56
N ALA A 189 -7.42 7.61 10.53
CA ALA A 189 -8.68 6.97 10.19
C ALA A 189 -8.48 5.51 9.74
N ILE A 190 -7.46 5.22 8.93
CA ILE A 190 -7.22 3.87 8.39
C ILE A 190 -6.56 2.93 9.40
N ILE A 191 -5.66 3.43 10.26
CA ILE A 191 -4.95 2.60 11.25
C ILE A 191 -5.78 2.26 12.49
N ASP A 192 -7.00 2.80 12.61
CA ASP A 192 -7.91 2.55 13.72
C ASP A 192 -8.02 1.04 14.01
N PRO A 193 -7.58 0.56 15.19
CA PRO A 193 -7.47 -0.86 15.50
C PRO A 193 -8.83 -1.57 15.58
N ALA A 194 -9.92 -0.83 15.52
CA ALA A 194 -11.27 -1.36 15.62
C ALA A 194 -12.02 -1.36 14.27
N VAL A 195 -11.28 -1.24 13.16
CA VAL A 195 -11.75 -1.48 11.79
C VAL A 195 -10.73 -2.28 10.97
N ILE A 196 -11.20 -2.98 9.94
CA ILE A 196 -10.35 -3.38 8.82
C ILE A 196 -10.18 -2.17 7.91
N GLY A 197 -8.94 -1.74 7.70
CA GLY A 197 -8.61 -0.51 6.97
C GLY A 197 -7.96 -0.78 5.62
N PHE A 198 -8.41 -0.10 4.57
CA PHE A 198 -7.69 -0.03 3.30
C PHE A 198 -7.51 1.43 2.87
N GLY A 199 -6.29 1.93 2.99
CA GLY A 199 -5.94 3.28 2.54
C GLY A 199 -5.26 3.24 1.19
N THR A 200 -5.67 4.07 0.25
CA THR A 200 -4.94 4.25 -1.01
C THR A 200 -4.38 5.65 -1.12
N ILE A 201 -3.24 5.76 -1.77
CA ILE A 201 -2.62 7.03 -2.13
C ILE A 201 -2.41 6.97 -3.64
N ASP A 202 -3.35 7.55 -4.37
CA ASP A 202 -3.32 7.58 -5.83
C ASP A 202 -2.42 8.72 -6.31
N ASP A 203 -1.76 8.52 -7.44
CA ASP A 203 -0.77 9.44 -7.99
C ASP A 203 0.27 9.91 -6.96
N ILE A 204 0.85 8.98 -6.20
CA ILE A 204 1.85 9.26 -5.14
C ILE A 204 3.04 10.07 -5.66
N ASP A 205 3.41 9.92 -6.94
CA ASP A 205 4.44 10.71 -7.61
C ASP A 205 4.10 12.21 -7.71
N THR A 206 2.81 12.55 -7.73
CA THR A 206 2.34 13.94 -7.71
C THR A 206 2.04 14.43 -6.30
N LEU A 207 1.75 13.51 -5.37
CA LEU A 207 1.28 13.85 -4.03
C LEU A 207 2.44 13.95 -3.03
N ALA A 208 3.46 13.12 -3.20
CA ALA A 208 4.65 13.06 -2.35
C ALA A 208 5.91 13.39 -3.19
N GLY A 209 6.31 14.66 -3.15
CA GLY A 209 7.47 15.14 -3.90
C GLY A 209 8.81 14.61 -3.37
N LYS A 210 9.78 14.45 -4.28
CA LYS A 210 11.14 14.03 -3.96
C LYS A 210 11.87 15.11 -3.16
N ARG A 211 12.50 14.71 -2.06
CA ARG A 211 13.22 15.65 -1.18
C ARG A 211 14.39 16.31 -1.92
N GLY A 212 14.47 17.64 -1.85
CA GLY A 212 15.53 18.43 -2.47
C GLY A 212 15.22 18.88 -3.91
N ASP A 213 14.11 18.42 -4.49
CA ASP A 213 13.60 18.99 -5.73
C ASP A 213 13.03 20.39 -5.47
N ARG A 214 13.54 21.38 -6.19
CA ARG A 214 13.09 22.78 -6.10
C ARG A 214 11.67 22.98 -6.63
N GLN A 215 11.13 22.02 -7.39
CA GLN A 215 9.79 22.08 -7.95
C GLN A 215 8.69 21.54 -7.02
N SER A 216 9.05 20.85 -5.92
CA SER A 216 8.07 20.31 -4.97
C SER A 216 7.44 21.42 -4.12
N SER A 217 6.11 21.41 -4.00
CA SER A 217 5.36 22.36 -3.18
C SER A 217 5.53 22.09 -1.68
N SER A 218 5.30 23.10 -0.84
CA SER A 218 5.33 22.93 0.62
C SER A 218 4.31 21.90 1.10
N GLY A 219 3.11 21.89 0.51
CA GLY A 219 2.06 20.91 0.82
C GLY A 219 2.47 19.47 0.50
N GLN A 220 3.12 19.24 -0.64
CA GLN A 220 3.66 17.92 -1.00
C GLN A 220 4.72 17.46 0.01
N LEU A 221 5.63 18.35 0.40
CA LEU A 221 6.68 18.02 1.38
C LEU A 221 6.10 17.69 2.78
N GLU A 222 5.05 18.40 3.19
CA GLU A 222 4.32 18.12 4.43
C GLU A 222 3.70 16.71 4.39
N ILE A 223 3.04 16.35 3.30
CA ILE A 223 2.44 15.01 3.15
C ILE A 223 3.53 13.93 3.13
N THR A 224 4.62 14.14 2.37
CA THR A 224 5.77 13.22 2.35
C THR A 224 6.30 12.99 3.76
N ALA A 225 6.41 14.03 4.59
CA ALA A 225 6.85 13.90 5.98
C ALA A 225 5.93 13.01 6.82
N VAL A 226 4.61 13.21 6.71
CA VAL A 226 3.60 12.43 7.44
C VAL A 226 3.60 10.96 7.00
N LEU A 227 3.63 10.69 5.69
CA LEU A 227 3.71 9.32 5.16
C LEU A 227 4.97 8.60 5.65
N MET A 228 6.10 9.32 5.68
CA MET A 228 7.36 8.76 6.18
C MET A 228 7.33 8.46 7.67
N GLU A 229 6.74 9.33 8.49
CA GLU A 229 6.55 9.03 9.92
C GLU A 229 5.61 7.84 10.10
N SER A 230 4.55 7.75 9.30
CA SER A 230 3.49 6.76 9.47
C SER A 230 3.90 5.36 9.02
N PHE A 231 4.66 5.23 7.93
CA PHE A 231 4.98 3.92 7.33
C PHE A 231 6.25 3.27 7.87
N ALA A 232 7.16 4.03 8.48
CA ALA A 232 8.38 3.47 9.07
C ALA A 232 8.97 4.34 10.19
N GLY A 233 8.13 5.13 10.87
CA GLY A 233 8.57 5.89 12.04
C GLY A 233 8.80 4.99 13.24
N ALA A 234 9.57 5.48 14.21
CA ALA A 234 9.87 4.75 15.44
C ALA A 234 8.61 4.40 16.28
N LYS A 235 7.48 5.03 15.98
CA LYS A 235 6.18 4.84 16.65
C LYS A 235 5.17 4.04 15.83
N THR A 236 5.50 3.63 14.61
CA THR A 236 4.59 2.86 13.76
C THR A 236 4.35 1.48 14.35
N VAL A 237 3.09 1.16 14.66
CA VAL A 237 2.68 -0.16 15.16
C VAL A 237 1.85 -0.87 14.09
N VAL A 238 2.44 -1.88 13.45
CA VAL A 238 1.76 -2.72 12.46
C VAL A 238 1.00 -3.83 13.19
N ARG A 239 -0.32 -3.66 13.31
CA ARG A 239 -1.21 -4.66 13.94
C ARG A 239 -1.75 -5.69 12.96
N GLY A 240 -1.71 -5.36 11.67
CA GLY A 240 -2.24 -6.18 10.59
C GLY A 240 -3.76 -6.07 10.37
N ASN A 241 -4.39 -5.01 10.88
CA ASN A 241 -5.79 -4.68 10.58
C ASN A 241 -5.96 -3.78 9.34
N CYS A 242 -4.88 -3.20 8.84
CA CYS A 242 -4.94 -2.29 7.70
C CYS A 242 -3.74 -2.42 6.77
N THR A 243 -3.93 -1.98 5.53
CA THR A 243 -2.87 -1.88 4.52
C THR A 243 -2.99 -0.56 3.76
N PHE A 244 -1.85 -0.07 3.27
CA PHE A 244 -1.75 1.12 2.42
C PHE A 244 -1.21 0.76 1.04
N GLY A 245 -1.95 1.13 -0.02
CA GLY A 245 -1.50 1.01 -1.41
C GLY A 245 -1.08 2.38 -1.96
N MET A 246 0.20 2.52 -2.32
CA MET A 246 0.72 3.71 -3.00
C MET A 246 0.77 3.44 -4.50
N PHE A 247 0.03 4.19 -5.31
CA PHE A 247 -0.06 3.94 -6.75
C PHE A 247 0.62 5.06 -7.53
N SER A 248 1.47 4.71 -8.49
CA SER A 248 2.25 5.67 -9.26
C SER A 248 2.25 5.37 -10.75
N ASN A 249 2.24 6.43 -11.56
CA ASN A 249 2.54 6.35 -13.00
C ASN A 249 4.05 6.40 -13.27
N TYR A 250 4.80 7.08 -12.40
CA TYR A 250 6.22 7.37 -12.55
C TYR A 250 6.94 7.05 -11.23
N PRO A 251 7.22 5.78 -10.94
CA PRO A 251 7.81 5.36 -9.67
C PRO A 251 9.19 5.99 -9.38
N GLU A 252 9.89 6.45 -10.40
CA GLU A 252 11.15 7.19 -10.32
C GLU A 252 11.02 8.60 -9.72
N ASN A 253 9.82 9.19 -9.82
CA ASN A 253 9.52 10.52 -9.28
C ASN A 253 9.13 10.48 -7.80
N VAL A 254 8.83 9.28 -7.27
CA VAL A 254 8.52 9.07 -5.87
C VAL A 254 9.79 9.15 -5.02
N ASP A 255 9.67 9.72 -3.82
CA ASP A 255 10.79 9.76 -2.87
C ASP A 255 11.39 8.37 -2.62
N ASP A 256 12.71 8.27 -2.72
CA ASP A 256 13.45 7.01 -2.64
C ASP A 256 13.20 6.29 -1.31
N ALA A 257 13.03 7.02 -0.21
CA ALA A 257 12.80 6.41 1.08
C ALA A 257 11.36 5.87 1.19
N LEU A 258 10.35 6.52 0.59
CA LEU A 258 8.99 5.96 0.53
C LEU A 258 8.96 4.71 -0.34
N ARG A 259 9.59 4.75 -1.51
CA ARG A 259 9.71 3.61 -2.43
C ARG A 259 10.41 2.40 -1.80
N GLN A 260 11.46 2.64 -1.00
CA GLN A 260 12.16 1.58 -0.25
C GLN A 260 11.39 1.04 0.96
N ARG A 261 10.33 1.74 1.40
CA ARG A 261 9.50 1.35 2.56
C ARG A 261 8.24 0.58 2.15
N ALA A 262 7.95 0.47 0.85
CA ALA A 262 6.92 -0.44 0.37
C ALA A 262 7.35 -1.89 0.64
N GLY A 263 6.57 -2.60 1.45
CA GLY A 263 6.80 -4.01 1.79
C GLY A 263 6.54 -4.98 0.63
N ALA A 264 5.85 -4.52 -0.43
CA ALA A 264 5.68 -5.26 -1.68
C ALA A 264 5.56 -4.30 -2.87
N ARG A 265 5.84 -4.81 -4.08
CA ARG A 265 5.60 -4.11 -5.35
C ARG A 265 4.68 -4.92 -6.23
N PHE A 266 3.59 -4.31 -6.66
CA PHE A 266 2.58 -4.89 -7.54
C PHE A 266 2.77 -4.24 -8.90
N LEU A 267 3.27 -5.00 -9.86
CA LEU A 267 3.47 -4.52 -11.22
C LEU A 267 2.14 -4.61 -11.97
N VAL A 268 1.64 -3.45 -12.41
CA VAL A 268 0.35 -3.27 -13.08
C VAL A 268 0.60 -2.87 -14.53
N ASP A 269 1.00 -3.84 -15.36
CA ASP A 269 1.33 -3.62 -16.78
C ASP A 269 0.11 -3.59 -17.71
N GLY A 270 -1.07 -3.97 -17.20
CA GLY A 270 -2.29 -4.08 -18.00
C GLY A 270 -2.36 -5.37 -18.83
N PRO A 271 -3.21 -5.40 -19.88
CA PRO A 271 -3.29 -6.54 -20.80
C PRO A 271 -1.99 -6.65 -21.61
N GLN A 272 -1.44 -7.86 -21.75
CA GLN A 272 -0.17 -8.11 -22.43
C GLN A 272 -0.31 -9.05 -23.64
N THR A 273 -1.16 -10.06 -23.51
CA THR A 273 -1.37 -11.10 -24.52
C THR A 273 -2.51 -10.78 -25.45
N ARG A 274 -2.55 -11.38 -26.65
CA ARG A 274 -3.69 -11.27 -27.57
C ARG A 274 -5.00 -11.63 -26.85
N GLU A 275 -4.95 -12.66 -26.02
CA GLU A 275 -6.07 -13.17 -25.24
C GLU A 275 -6.56 -12.11 -24.23
N ASP A 276 -5.65 -11.40 -23.55
CA ASP A 276 -6.02 -10.27 -22.69
C ASP A 276 -6.69 -9.13 -23.47
N TYR A 277 -6.21 -8.83 -24.69
CA TYR A 277 -6.81 -7.80 -25.54
C TYR A 277 -8.22 -8.18 -26.03
N ILE A 278 -8.48 -9.47 -26.25
CA ILE A 278 -9.82 -9.97 -26.56
C ILE A 278 -10.72 -9.83 -25.33
N ASP A 279 -10.24 -10.23 -24.16
CA ASP A 279 -11.00 -10.16 -22.90
C ASP A 279 -11.37 -8.72 -22.52
N ILE A 280 -10.44 -7.76 -22.64
CA ILE A 280 -10.72 -6.35 -22.32
C ILE A 280 -11.68 -5.72 -23.32
N LEU A 281 -11.56 -6.05 -24.61
CA LEU A 281 -12.50 -5.58 -25.63
C LEU A 281 -13.91 -6.11 -25.35
N ALA A 282 -14.05 -7.41 -25.08
CA ALA A 282 -15.32 -8.03 -24.76
C ALA A 282 -15.95 -7.42 -23.49
N LEU A 283 -15.14 -7.17 -22.45
CA LEU A 283 -15.59 -6.53 -21.22
C LEU A 283 -16.11 -5.10 -21.47
N LEU A 284 -15.38 -4.29 -22.23
CA LEU A 284 -15.72 -2.89 -22.49
C LEU A 284 -16.89 -2.72 -23.47
N MET A 285 -16.99 -3.60 -24.47
CA MET A 285 -18.12 -3.63 -25.42
C MET A 285 -19.44 -4.01 -24.74
N GLY A 286 -19.37 -4.69 -23.59
CA GLY A 286 -20.54 -5.12 -22.83
C GLY A 286 -21.40 -6.10 -23.61
N LYS A 287 -22.70 -6.16 -23.29
CA LYS A 287 -23.63 -7.14 -23.90
C LYS A 287 -24.45 -6.59 -25.07
N ASN A 288 -24.25 -5.32 -25.45
CA ASN A 288 -25.07 -4.63 -26.45
C ASN A 288 -24.53 -4.80 -27.88
N HIS A 289 -24.14 -6.03 -28.24
CA HIS A 289 -23.72 -6.39 -29.60
C HIS A 289 -23.95 -7.88 -29.88
N ALA A 290 -23.98 -8.26 -31.16
CA ALA A 290 -24.10 -9.65 -31.61
C ALA A 290 -22.81 -10.25 -32.18
N ILE A 291 -21.67 -9.54 -32.02
CA ILE A 291 -20.35 -10.01 -32.49
C ILE A 291 -19.95 -11.29 -31.72
N PRO A 292 -19.71 -12.43 -32.39
CA PRO A 292 -19.30 -13.68 -31.75
C PRO A 292 -17.83 -13.64 -31.33
N LEU A 293 -17.48 -14.39 -30.28
CA LEU A 293 -16.11 -14.46 -29.73
C LEU A 293 -15.12 -15.22 -30.64
N GLY A 294 -15.62 -16.07 -31.54
CA GLY A 294 -14.78 -16.97 -32.33
C GLY A 294 -14.17 -18.09 -31.47
N ASP A 295 -12.98 -18.55 -31.86
CA ASP A 295 -12.20 -19.55 -31.12
C ASP A 295 -11.45 -18.89 -29.95
N HIS A 296 -12.22 -18.43 -28.95
CA HIS A 296 -11.71 -17.81 -27.72
C HIS A 296 -12.67 -18.06 -26.57
N GLU A 297 -12.15 -18.60 -25.47
CA GLU A 297 -12.88 -18.71 -24.20
C GLU A 297 -12.49 -17.54 -23.29
N LEU A 298 -13.46 -16.68 -22.98
CA LEU A 298 -13.23 -15.50 -22.13
C LEU A 298 -12.66 -15.90 -20.76
N TYR A 299 -11.64 -15.18 -20.33
CA TYR A 299 -11.07 -15.26 -18.98
C TYR A 299 -10.34 -16.56 -18.62
N VAL A 300 -10.13 -17.49 -19.57
CA VAL A 300 -9.41 -18.75 -19.32
C VAL A 300 -7.92 -18.53 -19.07
N ALA A 301 -7.29 -17.58 -19.76
CA ALA A 301 -5.90 -17.19 -19.53
C ALA A 301 -5.66 -16.58 -18.14
N GLN A 302 -6.72 -16.33 -17.35
CA GLN A 302 -6.61 -15.79 -16.01
C GLN A 302 -6.19 -16.83 -14.94
N GLU A 303 -5.93 -18.09 -15.29
CA GLU A 303 -5.39 -19.09 -14.36
C GLU A 303 -3.97 -18.73 -13.85
N ILE A 304 -3.96 -18.08 -12.68
CA ILE A 304 -2.86 -17.37 -12.03
C ILE A 304 -1.57 -18.20 -11.83
N ARG A 305 -1.66 -19.53 -11.67
CA ARG A 305 -0.59 -20.34 -11.05
C ARG A 305 0.65 -20.57 -11.92
N ARG A 306 0.55 -20.60 -13.26
CA ARG A 306 1.69 -20.97 -14.12
C ARG A 306 2.70 -19.83 -14.33
N ALA A 307 2.25 -18.58 -14.36
CA ALA A 307 3.12 -17.44 -14.68
C ALA A 307 4.10 -17.08 -13.56
N VAL A 308 3.69 -17.25 -12.29
CA VAL A 308 4.49 -16.85 -11.12
C VAL A 308 5.73 -17.74 -10.93
N SER A 309 5.60 -19.06 -11.10
CA SER A 309 6.71 -20.01 -10.92
C SER A 309 7.84 -19.79 -11.94
N ALA A 310 7.48 -19.56 -13.22
CA ALA A 310 8.44 -19.36 -14.30
C ALA A 310 9.29 -18.09 -14.13
N SER A 311 8.71 -17.04 -13.52
CA SER A 311 9.44 -15.78 -13.25
C SER A 311 10.57 -15.98 -12.23
N PHE A 312 10.35 -16.75 -11.16
CA PHE A 312 11.36 -16.96 -10.11
C PHE A 312 12.51 -17.86 -10.53
N GLU A 313 12.25 -18.86 -11.38
CA GLU A 313 13.28 -19.75 -11.91
C GLU A 313 14.35 -18.99 -12.69
N SER A 314 13.98 -17.89 -13.37
CA SER A 314 14.94 -17.04 -14.08
C SER A 314 16.00 -16.44 -13.15
N HIS A 315 15.64 -16.16 -11.89
CA HIS A 315 16.55 -15.56 -10.90
C HIS A 315 17.48 -16.57 -10.20
N ASN A 316 17.47 -17.84 -10.62
CA ASN A 316 18.48 -18.80 -10.17
C ASN A 316 19.91 -18.36 -10.53
N ARG A 317 20.05 -17.49 -11.54
CA ARG A 317 21.28 -16.83 -11.91
C ARG A 317 21.04 -15.32 -12.08
N PRO A 318 22.01 -14.46 -11.78
CA PRO A 318 21.91 -13.03 -12.06
C PRO A 318 21.71 -12.72 -13.55
N HIS A 319 21.04 -11.62 -13.85
CA HIS A 319 20.87 -11.11 -15.21
C HIS A 319 21.84 -9.97 -15.54
N GLU A 320 22.17 -9.11 -14.59
CA GLU A 320 23.05 -7.97 -14.83
C GLU A 320 24.52 -8.43 -14.93
N ALA A 321 25.23 -7.94 -15.94
CA ALA A 321 26.58 -8.40 -16.25
C ALA A 321 27.56 -8.20 -15.08
N GLY A 322 27.45 -7.07 -14.36
CA GLY A 322 28.26 -6.78 -13.18
C GLY A 322 28.02 -7.77 -12.04
N LEU A 323 26.76 -8.11 -11.76
CA LEU A 323 26.40 -9.06 -10.70
C LEU A 323 26.76 -10.50 -11.08
N LEU A 324 26.59 -10.86 -12.35
CA LEU A 324 26.95 -12.18 -12.87
C LEU A 324 28.43 -12.50 -12.63
N GLN A 325 29.33 -11.54 -12.87
CA GLN A 325 30.76 -11.70 -12.58
C GLN A 325 31.05 -11.93 -11.09
N VAL A 326 30.31 -11.26 -10.20
CA VAL A 326 30.43 -11.46 -8.75
C VAL A 326 29.95 -12.85 -8.37
N PHE A 327 28.80 -13.27 -8.90
CA PHE A 327 28.23 -14.59 -8.65
C PHE A 327 29.16 -15.72 -9.10
N ASP A 328 29.65 -15.67 -10.33
CA ASP A 328 30.55 -16.70 -10.88
C ASP A 328 31.85 -16.77 -10.06
N ARG A 329 32.46 -15.62 -9.71
CA ARG A 329 33.68 -15.58 -8.88
C ARG A 329 33.48 -16.18 -7.49
N VAL A 330 32.33 -15.93 -6.87
CA VAL A 330 32.00 -16.51 -5.56
C VAL A 330 31.77 -18.01 -5.70
N HIS A 331 31.04 -18.43 -6.74
CA HIS A 331 30.80 -19.84 -7.02
C HIS A 331 32.11 -20.62 -7.21
N ASP A 332 33.07 -20.07 -7.96
CA ASP A 332 34.39 -20.66 -8.15
C ASP A 332 35.19 -20.81 -6.85
N ARG A 333 35.02 -19.87 -5.91
CA ARG A 333 35.77 -19.84 -4.65
C ARG A 333 35.18 -20.73 -3.57
N VAL A 334 33.85 -20.77 -3.43
CA VAL A 334 33.17 -21.45 -2.30
C VAL A 334 32.24 -22.58 -2.72
N GLY A 335 32.09 -22.83 -4.02
CA GLY A 335 31.21 -23.83 -4.60
C GLY A 335 29.72 -23.47 -4.43
N LYS A 336 28.87 -24.50 -4.39
CA LYS A 336 27.42 -24.34 -4.22
C LYS A 336 27.09 -23.57 -2.93
N LEU A 337 26.22 -22.56 -3.05
CA LEU A 337 25.77 -21.70 -1.96
C LEU A 337 24.72 -22.40 -1.08
N ASP A 338 25.10 -23.43 -0.34
CA ASP A 338 24.22 -24.33 0.42
C ASP A 338 24.14 -24.06 1.94
N THR A 339 24.87 -23.06 2.43
CA THR A 339 24.92 -22.70 3.86
C THR A 339 24.84 -21.19 4.07
N ILE A 340 24.36 -20.77 5.24
CA ILE A 340 24.29 -19.34 5.63
C ILE A 340 25.66 -18.66 5.50
N ALA A 341 26.75 -19.34 5.85
CA ALA A 341 28.11 -18.78 5.75
C ALA A 341 28.52 -18.49 4.29
N LYS A 342 28.19 -19.40 3.36
CA LYS A 342 28.44 -19.19 1.93
C LYS A 342 27.54 -18.11 1.34
N LEU A 343 26.26 -18.09 1.72
CA LEU A 343 25.33 -17.00 1.34
C LEU A 343 25.83 -15.65 1.87
N GLY A 344 26.35 -15.60 3.10
CA GLY A 344 26.98 -14.41 3.67
C GLY A 344 28.24 -13.98 2.90
N THR A 345 29.03 -14.93 2.40
CA THR A 345 30.18 -14.64 1.54
C THR A 345 29.73 -14.00 0.22
N TYR A 346 28.63 -14.51 -0.38
CA TYR A 346 28.05 -13.92 -1.58
C TYR A 346 27.52 -12.51 -1.33
N LEU A 347 26.72 -12.30 -0.29
CA LEU A 347 26.24 -10.96 0.12
C LEU A 347 27.39 -9.96 0.35
N LYS A 348 28.48 -10.41 0.97
CA LYS A 348 29.67 -9.57 1.17
C LYS A 348 30.37 -9.20 -0.14
N ALA A 349 30.43 -10.12 -1.09
CA ALA A 349 31.01 -9.87 -2.40
C ALA A 349 30.18 -8.86 -3.20
N ILE A 350 28.84 -8.93 -3.13
CA ILE A 350 27.95 -7.93 -3.72
C ILE A 350 28.23 -6.55 -3.12
N GLN A 351 28.32 -6.45 -1.78
CA GLN A 351 28.63 -5.18 -1.11
C GLN A 351 29.99 -4.58 -1.49
N GLN A 352 30.98 -5.43 -1.81
CA GLN A 352 32.28 -4.97 -2.28
C GLN A 352 32.23 -4.43 -3.71
N ALA A 353 31.32 -4.93 -4.54
CA ALA A 353 31.10 -4.46 -5.90
C ALA A 353 30.21 -3.20 -5.94
N ASP A 354 29.24 -3.08 -5.02
CA ASP A 354 28.37 -1.91 -4.90
C ASP A 354 28.24 -1.47 -3.44
N SER A 355 28.80 -0.29 -3.12
CA SER A 355 28.80 0.29 -1.78
C SER A 355 27.41 0.68 -1.27
N ARG A 356 26.41 0.81 -2.16
CA ARG A 356 25.00 1.09 -1.81
C ARG A 356 24.30 -0.14 -1.24
N PHE A 357 24.83 -1.35 -1.48
CA PHE A 357 24.30 -2.58 -0.92
C PHE A 357 24.65 -2.69 0.58
N THR A 358 23.76 -2.19 1.44
CA THR A 358 23.97 -2.10 2.89
C THR A 358 23.15 -3.13 3.69
N GLY A 359 23.24 -3.09 5.02
CA GLY A 359 22.41 -3.95 5.89
C GLY A 359 20.90 -3.81 5.66
N ARG A 360 20.43 -2.67 5.12
CA ARG A 360 19.03 -2.49 4.69
C ARG A 360 18.67 -3.44 3.54
N ALA A 361 19.56 -3.65 2.59
CA ALA A 361 19.34 -4.60 1.49
C ALA A 361 19.17 -6.03 2.02
N ILE A 362 20.01 -6.45 2.96
CA ILE A 362 19.91 -7.79 3.60
C ILE A 362 18.56 -7.95 4.31
N LYS A 363 18.14 -6.92 5.05
CA LYS A 363 16.81 -6.91 5.69
C LYS A 363 15.69 -7.05 4.65
N ASN A 364 15.72 -6.25 3.58
CA ASN A 364 14.71 -6.28 2.53
C ASN A 364 14.64 -7.64 1.82
N ILE A 365 15.79 -8.24 1.49
CA ILE A 365 15.87 -9.59 0.93
C ILE A 365 15.26 -10.61 1.90
N THR A 366 15.60 -10.52 3.17
CA THR A 366 15.07 -11.42 4.21
C THR A 366 13.55 -11.28 4.36
N ASP A 367 13.04 -10.06 4.33
CA ASP A 367 11.61 -9.79 4.39
C ASP A 367 10.89 -10.34 3.14
N ALA A 368 11.48 -10.19 1.95
CA ALA A 368 10.95 -10.77 0.72
C ALA A 368 10.93 -12.31 0.75
N ILE A 369 11.97 -12.96 1.28
CA ILE A 369 12.01 -14.41 1.49
C ILE A 369 10.88 -14.85 2.45
N LYS A 370 10.63 -14.08 3.53
CA LYS A 370 9.52 -14.38 4.44
C LYS A 370 8.17 -14.22 3.77
N VAL A 371 7.97 -13.14 3.00
CA VAL A 371 6.75 -12.94 2.20
C VAL A 371 6.55 -14.11 1.24
N ARG A 372 7.61 -14.60 0.61
CA ARG A 372 7.56 -15.73 -0.31
C ARG A 372 7.31 -17.07 0.37
N ALA A 373 7.83 -17.29 1.57
CA ALA A 373 7.49 -18.46 2.38
C ALA A 373 6.00 -18.46 2.78
N MET A 374 5.40 -17.27 2.83
CA MET A 374 3.98 -17.04 3.08
C MET A 374 3.18 -16.86 1.78
N ASP A 375 3.76 -17.24 0.64
CA ASP A 375 3.10 -17.20 -0.66
C ASP A 375 2.25 -18.45 -0.88
N PHE A 376 1.13 -18.49 -0.15
CA PHE A 376 0.08 -19.47 -0.33
C PHE A 376 -1.27 -18.76 -0.37
N GLU A 377 -2.24 -19.45 -0.95
CA GLU A 377 -3.60 -18.96 -1.03
C GLU A 377 -4.40 -19.47 0.18
N LEU A 378 -5.00 -18.54 0.92
CA LEU A 378 -6.01 -18.87 1.92
C LEU A 378 -7.27 -19.41 1.21
N PRO A 379 -7.85 -20.54 1.66
CA PRO A 379 -9.05 -21.10 1.06
C PRO A 379 -10.21 -20.09 1.01
N ASP A 380 -10.93 -20.03 -0.11
CA ASP A 380 -12.10 -19.14 -0.25
C ASP A 380 -13.20 -19.48 0.76
N GLU A 381 -13.38 -20.77 1.07
CA GLU A 381 -14.33 -21.26 2.07
C GLU A 381 -14.14 -20.61 3.45
N TRP A 382 -12.91 -20.20 3.80
CA TRP A 382 -12.63 -19.52 5.07
C TRP A 382 -13.21 -18.11 5.13
N MET A 383 -13.39 -17.45 3.97
CA MET A 383 -14.01 -16.14 3.85
C MET A 383 -15.53 -16.25 3.71
N GLU A 384 -16.01 -17.28 3.01
CA GLU A 384 -17.44 -17.55 2.81
C GLU A 384 -18.11 -18.07 4.08
N ASN A 385 -17.41 -18.89 4.87
CA ASN A 385 -17.90 -19.47 6.11
C ASN A 385 -16.96 -19.06 7.28
N PRO A 386 -17.19 -17.91 7.92
CA PRO A 386 -16.31 -17.35 8.96
C PRO A 386 -16.02 -18.30 10.13
N ASP A 387 -16.93 -19.21 10.47
CA ASP A 387 -16.74 -20.22 11.53
C ASP A 387 -15.59 -21.20 11.26
N LEU A 388 -15.20 -21.39 9.99
CA LEU A 388 -14.08 -22.27 9.65
C LEU A 388 -12.74 -21.67 10.07
N PHE A 389 -12.61 -20.35 10.07
CA PHE A 389 -11.32 -19.69 10.29
C PHE A 389 -11.43 -18.32 10.98
N LEU A 390 -12.18 -17.36 10.44
CA LEU A 390 -12.20 -15.96 10.91
C LEU A 390 -12.59 -15.83 12.39
N PHE A 391 -13.58 -16.60 12.83
CA PHE A 391 -14.10 -16.59 14.21
C PHE A 391 -13.36 -17.54 15.16
N ARG A 392 -12.31 -18.23 14.68
CA ARG A 392 -11.44 -19.05 15.53
C ARG A 392 -10.55 -18.15 16.40
N ASP A 393 -10.11 -18.70 17.52
CA ASP A 393 -9.16 -18.02 18.38
C ASP A 393 -7.80 -17.80 17.69
N TYR A 394 -7.04 -16.83 18.19
CA TYR A 394 -5.77 -16.42 17.61
C TYR A 394 -4.76 -17.56 17.43
N GLU A 395 -4.60 -18.45 18.42
CA GLU A 395 -3.60 -19.51 18.34
C GLU A 395 -3.99 -20.56 17.30
N THR A 396 -5.29 -20.88 17.22
CA THR A 396 -5.82 -21.75 16.16
C THR A 396 -5.60 -21.14 14.78
N LYS A 397 -5.95 -19.87 14.57
CA LYS A 397 -5.70 -19.18 13.28
C LYS A 397 -4.22 -19.22 12.90
N LYS A 398 -3.34 -18.93 13.85
CA LYS A 398 -1.89 -18.94 13.67
C LYS A 398 -1.36 -20.33 13.29
N ALA A 399 -1.84 -21.39 13.94
CA ALA A 399 -1.47 -22.76 13.61
C ALA A 399 -1.92 -23.14 12.18
N MET A 400 -3.18 -22.85 11.83
CA MET A 400 -3.73 -23.11 10.49
C MET A 400 -2.94 -22.38 9.39
N ILE A 401 -2.58 -21.11 9.62
CA ILE A 401 -1.72 -20.33 8.71
C ILE A 401 -0.31 -20.95 8.64
N GLY A 402 0.23 -21.40 9.77
CA GLY A 402 1.55 -22.02 9.86
C GLY A 402 1.67 -23.32 9.06
N GLU A 403 0.59 -24.10 8.97
CA GLU A 403 0.53 -25.35 8.18
C GLU A 403 0.58 -25.11 6.67
N LEU A 404 0.07 -23.96 6.20
CA LEU A 404 0.10 -23.59 4.78
C LEU A 404 1.46 -23.02 4.34
N ARG A 405 2.33 -22.70 5.30
CA ARG A 405 3.62 -22.07 5.03
C ARG A 405 4.54 -23.00 4.25
N VAL A 406 5.17 -22.47 3.20
CA VAL A 406 6.21 -23.18 2.45
C VAL A 406 7.56 -23.01 3.18
N PRO A 407 8.35 -24.09 3.32
CA PRO A 407 9.68 -23.98 3.92
C PRO A 407 10.59 -23.06 3.11
N ILE A 408 11.36 -22.22 3.81
CA ILE A 408 12.39 -21.37 3.18
C ILE A 408 13.51 -22.29 2.68
N THR A 409 13.66 -22.39 1.35
CA THR A 409 14.72 -23.16 0.72
C THR A 409 15.93 -22.28 0.43
N VAL A 410 17.12 -22.90 0.32
CA VAL A 410 18.34 -22.20 -0.11
C VAL A 410 18.16 -21.54 -1.48
N GLU A 411 17.48 -22.23 -2.40
CA GLU A 411 17.19 -21.71 -3.74
C GLU A 411 16.37 -20.43 -3.68
N MET A 412 15.34 -20.38 -2.84
CA MET A 412 14.55 -19.18 -2.60
C MET A 412 15.42 -18.02 -2.13
N VAL A 413 16.37 -18.27 -1.22
CA VAL A 413 17.29 -17.23 -0.74
C VAL A 413 18.17 -16.70 -1.87
N ILE A 414 18.75 -17.57 -2.70
CA ILE A 414 19.61 -17.19 -3.81
C ILE A 414 18.83 -16.35 -4.84
N GLN A 415 17.63 -16.80 -5.20
CA GLN A 415 16.76 -16.08 -6.15
C GLN A 415 16.41 -14.68 -5.65
N GLU A 416 16.09 -14.53 -4.36
CA GLU A 416 15.77 -13.22 -3.77
C GLU A 416 16.99 -12.29 -3.66
N ILE A 417 18.18 -12.84 -3.37
CA ILE A 417 19.45 -12.09 -3.41
C ILE A 417 19.70 -11.57 -4.84
N ASN A 418 19.63 -12.46 -5.83
CA ASN A 418 19.88 -12.12 -7.22
C ASN A 418 18.88 -11.08 -7.73
N ARG A 419 17.58 -11.29 -7.50
CA ARG A 419 16.53 -10.34 -7.92
C ARG A 419 16.74 -8.94 -7.34
N TYR A 420 17.05 -8.86 -6.04
CA TYR A 420 17.28 -7.56 -5.39
C TYR A 420 18.54 -6.88 -5.94
N ALA A 421 19.65 -7.61 -6.00
CA ALA A 421 20.93 -7.06 -6.44
C ALA A 421 20.92 -6.69 -7.94
N ASP A 422 20.29 -7.49 -8.81
CA ASP A 422 20.08 -7.16 -10.22
C ASP A 422 19.34 -5.82 -10.36
N SER A 423 18.32 -5.59 -9.53
CA SER A 423 17.58 -4.33 -9.54
C SER A 423 18.48 -3.14 -9.16
N GLU A 424 19.32 -3.27 -8.13
CA GLU A 424 20.22 -2.18 -7.69
C GLU A 424 21.33 -1.88 -8.71
N PHE A 425 21.90 -2.91 -9.33
CA PHE A 425 22.89 -2.78 -10.41
C PHE A 425 22.27 -2.08 -11.62
N ARG A 426 21.08 -2.50 -12.03
CA ARG A 426 20.34 -1.87 -13.13
C ARG A 426 20.07 -0.39 -12.89
N TYR A 427 19.71 0.00 -11.67
CA TYR A 427 19.48 1.42 -11.34
C TYR A 427 20.78 2.24 -11.31
N ALA A 428 21.93 1.62 -11.00
CA ALA A 428 23.24 2.26 -11.18
C ALA A 428 23.48 2.61 -12.64
N ASP A 429 23.39 1.60 -13.50
CA ASP A 429 23.81 1.73 -14.90
C ASP A 429 22.83 2.59 -15.69
N LYS A 430 21.52 2.45 -15.45
CA LYS A 430 20.49 3.23 -16.15
C LYS A 430 20.43 4.70 -15.74
N SER A 431 20.79 5.07 -14.51
CA SER A 431 20.75 6.48 -14.10
C SER A 431 21.74 7.31 -14.92
N ASP A 432 22.93 6.77 -15.15
CA ASP A 432 23.97 7.44 -15.93
C ASP A 432 23.67 7.38 -17.43
N GLU A 433 23.22 6.23 -17.94
CA GLU A 433 22.88 6.06 -19.36
C GLU A 433 21.64 6.87 -19.77
N ALA A 434 20.61 6.96 -18.92
CA ALA A 434 19.44 7.81 -19.16
C ALA A 434 19.81 9.29 -19.16
N ALA A 435 20.65 9.74 -18.23
CA ALA A 435 21.14 11.12 -18.22
C ALA A 435 21.94 11.45 -19.49
N ILE A 436 22.75 10.51 -19.99
CA ILE A 436 23.49 10.65 -21.26
C ILE A 436 22.52 10.66 -22.45
N ALA A 437 21.55 9.75 -22.49
CA ALA A 437 20.57 9.65 -23.57
C ALA A 437 19.67 10.91 -23.66
N ASP A 438 19.23 11.43 -22.51
CA ASP A 438 18.48 12.69 -22.45
C ASP A 438 19.33 13.86 -22.93
N MET A 439 20.62 13.91 -22.54
CA MET A 439 21.54 14.94 -23.01
C MET A 439 21.78 14.85 -24.54
N VAL A 440 21.92 13.64 -25.09
CA VAL A 440 22.01 13.41 -26.54
C VAL A 440 20.73 13.87 -27.25
N ARG A 441 19.56 13.54 -26.69
CA ARG A 441 18.27 13.91 -27.26
C ARG A 441 18.04 15.42 -27.22
N ASP A 442 18.45 16.10 -26.15
CA ASP A 442 18.36 17.55 -26.02
C ASP A 442 19.35 18.29 -26.93
N LEU A 443 20.56 17.74 -27.12
CA LEU A 443 21.48 18.22 -28.14
C LEU A 443 20.87 18.08 -29.55
N GLY A 444 20.29 16.91 -29.88
CA GLY A 444 19.62 16.70 -31.16
C GLY A 444 18.42 17.62 -31.39
N ARG A 445 17.61 17.87 -30.35
CA ARG A 445 16.52 18.86 -30.39
C ARG A 445 17.04 20.27 -30.61
N THR A 446 18.17 20.62 -29.98
CA THR A 446 18.81 21.93 -30.13
C THR A 446 19.36 22.13 -31.53
N GLU A 447 20.02 21.11 -32.10
CA GLU A 447 20.50 21.13 -33.49
C GLU A 447 19.35 21.28 -34.48
N GLU A 448 18.28 20.50 -34.31
CA GLU A 448 17.09 20.56 -35.16
C GLU A 448 16.35 21.91 -35.02
N ALA A 449 16.21 22.44 -33.80
CA ALA A 449 15.62 23.76 -33.57
C ALA A 449 16.47 24.87 -34.21
N ARG A 450 17.81 24.77 -34.11
CA ARG A 450 18.74 25.72 -34.73
C ARG A 450 18.67 25.66 -36.25
N ARG A 451 18.59 24.45 -36.83
CA ARG A 451 18.39 24.25 -38.26
C ARG A 451 17.12 24.92 -38.75
N ARG A 452 15.98 24.65 -38.10
CA ARG A 452 14.68 25.26 -38.45
C ARG A 452 14.67 26.79 -38.30
N TYR A 453 15.33 27.32 -37.27
CA TYR A 453 15.43 28.76 -37.06
C TYR A 453 16.27 29.47 -38.13
N LEU A 454 17.34 28.83 -38.61
CA LEU A 454 18.17 29.35 -39.70
C LEU A 454 17.44 29.24 -41.04
N GLU A 455 16.78 28.11 -41.33
CA GLU A 455 15.95 27.93 -42.53
C GLU A 455 14.81 28.95 -42.61
N GLY A 456 14.23 29.36 -41.47
CA GLY A 456 13.21 30.40 -41.39
C GLY A 456 13.73 31.85 -41.44
N LYS A 457 15.06 32.07 -41.50
CA LYS A 457 15.67 33.40 -41.67
C LYS A 457 16.01 33.72 -43.12
N ASP A 458 16.09 32.71 -43.98
CA ASP A 458 16.35 32.84 -45.42
C ASP A 458 15.05 32.87 -46.25
N GLN A 459 13.89 32.94 -45.58
CA GLN A 459 12.58 33.35 -46.13
C GLN A 459 12.27 34.78 -45.68
#